data_AF-Q5BJW7-F1
#
_entry.id   AF-Q5BJW7-F1
#
_cell.length_a   1.000
_cell.length_b   1.000
_cell.length_c   1.000
_cell.angle_alpha   90.00
_cell.angle_beta   90.00
_cell.angle_gamma   90.00
#
_symmetry.space_group_name_H-M   'P 1'
#
loop_
_entity.id
_entity.type
_entity.pdbx_description
1 polymer ?
#
loop_
_entity_poly.entity_id
_entity_poly.type
_entity_poly.pdbx_seq_one_letter_code
_entity_poly.pdbx_strand_id
1 'polypeptide(L)'
;IDRAVFQGLSQEALSACIQSLLGASESISKNKTQIDGQLFLIKHLLILREQIAPFHTEFTIKEISLDLKKTRDAAFKILNPMTVPRFFRLNSNNALIEFLLEGTPEIREHYLDSKKDVDRHLKSACEQFIQQQTRLFVEPLEEFMTKVSALKTMASQGGPKYTLSQQPWAQPAKVNDLVATAYKTIKTKLPQTLRSMSLYLSNKDTEFILFKPVRNNIQQVFQKFHALLKEEFSPEDIQIIACPSVEQLNLLLSVSK
;
A
#
# COMPACT_ATOMS: atom_id res chain seq x y z
N ILE A 1 -10.69 -0.87 37.21
CA ILE A 1 -10.00 0.28 36.55
C ILE A 1 -11.07 1.00 35.75
N ASP A 2 -11.09 2.33 35.78
CA ASP A 2 -12.03 3.10 34.95
C ASP A 2 -11.75 2.81 33.47
N ARG A 3 -12.80 2.60 32.69
CA ARG A 3 -12.71 2.14 31.29
C ARG A 3 -11.90 3.14 30.46
N ALA A 4 -12.13 4.43 30.66
CA ALA A 4 -11.43 5.51 29.98
C ALA A 4 -9.92 5.51 30.28
N VAL A 5 -9.54 5.32 31.54
CA VAL A 5 -8.13 5.25 31.97
C VAL A 5 -7.44 4.03 31.38
N PHE A 6 -8.09 2.86 31.40
CA PHE A 6 -7.55 1.65 30.80
C PHE A 6 -7.34 1.80 29.28
N GLN A 7 -8.25 2.48 28.60
CA GLN A 7 -8.18 2.71 27.15
C GLN A 7 -7.05 3.69 26.77
N GLY A 8 -6.89 4.80 27.50
CA GLY A 8 -5.80 5.75 27.27
C GLY A 8 -4.43 5.08 27.43
N LEU A 9 -4.26 4.32 28.52
CA LEU A 9 -3.03 3.55 28.76
C LEU A 9 -2.80 2.48 27.69
N SER A 10 -3.86 1.81 27.22
CA SER A 10 -3.76 0.82 26.15
C SER A 10 -3.33 1.43 24.83
N GLN A 11 -3.82 2.64 24.50
CA GLN A 11 -3.43 3.36 23.29
C GLN A 11 -1.97 3.81 23.34
N GLU A 12 -1.53 4.38 24.46
CA GLU A 12 -0.13 4.79 24.65
C GLU A 12 0.82 3.58 24.58
N ALA A 13 0.47 2.49 25.26
CA ALA A 13 1.25 1.25 25.23
C ALA A 13 1.34 0.66 23.82
N LEU A 14 0.23 0.66 23.07
CA LEU A 14 0.20 0.15 21.71
C LEU A 14 1.03 1.03 20.76
N SER A 15 0.89 2.36 20.88
CA SER A 15 1.68 3.31 20.10
C SER A 15 3.17 3.14 20.36
N ALA A 16 3.58 3.07 21.63
CA ALA A 16 4.97 2.81 22.02
C ALA A 16 5.48 1.45 21.48
N CYS A 17 4.63 0.42 21.51
CA CYS A 17 4.96 -0.89 20.94
C CYS A 17 5.20 -0.79 19.42
N ILE A 18 4.31 -0.13 18.67
CA ILE A 18 4.47 0.07 17.22
C ILE A 18 5.77 0.83 16.92
N GLN A 19 6.05 1.93 17.64
CA GLN A 19 7.29 2.68 17.47
C GLN A 19 8.54 1.82 17.74
N SER A 20 8.49 0.99 18.79
CA SER A 20 9.57 0.04 19.08
C SER A 20 9.74 -0.99 17.96
N LEU A 21 8.65 -1.51 17.38
CA LEU A 21 8.70 -2.46 16.26
C LEU A 21 9.27 -1.81 14.99
N LEU A 22 8.92 -0.55 14.71
CA LEU A 22 9.48 0.21 13.59
C LEU A 22 10.99 0.42 13.75
N GLY A 23 11.44 0.84 14.94
CA GLY A 23 12.87 1.01 15.23
C GLY A 23 13.65 -0.31 15.14
N ALA A 24 13.07 -1.41 15.64
CA ALA A 24 13.67 -2.73 15.53
C ALA A 24 13.76 -3.21 14.07
N SER A 25 12.72 -2.98 13.27
CA SER A 25 12.70 -3.28 11.83
C SER A 25 13.81 -2.54 11.07
N GLU A 26 14.00 -1.26 11.37
CA GLU A 26 15.06 -0.46 10.75
C GLU A 26 16.45 -0.96 11.15
N SER A 27 16.65 -1.29 12.42
CA SER A 27 17.91 -1.85 12.92
C SER A 27 18.24 -3.21 12.27
N ILE A 28 17.24 -4.10 12.14
CA ILE A 28 17.41 -5.40 11.47
C ILE A 28 17.73 -5.19 9.98
N SER A 29 17.06 -4.25 9.33
CA SER A 29 17.31 -3.91 7.91
C SER A 29 18.76 -3.48 7.68
N LYS A 30 19.34 -2.72 8.62
CA LYS A 30 20.75 -2.26 8.57
C LYS A 30 21.75 -3.39 8.87
N ASN A 31 21.42 -4.28 9.81
CA ASN A 31 22.36 -5.30 10.30
C ASN A 31 22.34 -6.63 9.54
N LYS A 32 21.21 -6.99 8.91
CA LYS A 32 21.07 -8.24 8.13
C LYS A 32 20.76 -7.96 6.66
N THR A 33 19.48 -7.79 6.35
CA THR A 33 19.00 -7.48 5.01
C THR A 33 17.68 -6.71 5.11
N GLN A 34 17.35 -5.94 4.09
CA GLN A 34 16.09 -5.20 4.02
C GLN A 34 14.85 -6.11 4.12
N ILE A 35 14.90 -7.29 3.47
CA ILE A 35 13.79 -8.25 3.53
C ILE A 35 13.57 -8.81 4.95
N ASP A 36 14.65 -9.02 5.71
CA ASP A 36 14.57 -9.51 7.09
C ASP A 36 13.89 -8.50 8.01
N GLY A 37 14.16 -7.20 7.84
CA GLY A 37 13.49 -6.15 8.60
C GLY A 37 12.01 -6.02 8.26
N GLN A 38 11.66 -6.04 6.97
CA GLN A 38 10.27 -5.99 6.53
C GLN A 38 9.45 -7.18 7.02
N LEU A 39 9.97 -8.40 6.86
CA LEU A 39 9.28 -9.61 7.32
C LEU A 39 9.22 -9.71 8.85
N PHE A 40 10.23 -9.22 9.56
CA PHE A 40 10.17 -9.02 11.01
C PHE A 40 9.00 -8.11 11.37
N LEU A 41 8.87 -6.94 10.73
CA LEU A 41 7.82 -5.98 11.04
C LEU A 41 6.43 -6.57 10.76
N ILE A 42 6.24 -7.18 9.59
CA ILE A 42 4.97 -7.81 9.21
C ILE A 42 4.59 -8.90 10.22
N LYS A 43 5.53 -9.78 10.58
CA LYS A 43 5.30 -10.84 11.59
C LYS A 43 4.83 -10.26 12.92
N HIS A 44 5.53 -9.25 13.44
CA HIS A 44 5.22 -8.71 14.76
C HIS A 44 3.96 -7.85 14.78
N LEU A 45 3.62 -7.17 13.68
CA LEU A 45 2.33 -6.49 13.54
C LEU A 45 1.16 -7.48 13.41
N LEU A 46 1.34 -8.63 12.75
CA LEU A 46 0.35 -9.71 12.73
C LEU A 46 0.12 -10.28 14.15
N ILE A 47 1.20 -10.53 14.90
CA ILE A 47 1.11 -10.96 16.29
C ILE A 47 0.39 -9.90 17.13
N LEU A 48 0.79 -8.63 17.01
CA LEU A 48 0.18 -7.53 17.77
C LEU A 48 -1.32 -7.42 17.48
N ARG A 49 -1.72 -7.51 16.21
CA ARG A 49 -3.12 -7.54 15.76
C ARG A 49 -3.91 -8.69 16.38
N GLU A 50 -3.32 -9.88 16.46
CA GLU A 50 -3.94 -11.04 17.10
C GLU A 50 -4.08 -10.84 18.61
N GLN A 51 -3.04 -10.31 19.28
CA GLN A 51 -3.07 -10.07 20.73
C GLN A 51 -4.09 -9.01 21.14
N ILE A 52 -4.40 -8.04 20.28
CA ILE A 52 -5.45 -7.05 20.55
C ILE A 52 -6.87 -7.56 20.25
N ALA A 53 -7.01 -8.67 19.51
CA ALA A 53 -8.32 -9.20 19.10
C ALA A 53 -9.24 -9.62 20.25
N PRO A 54 -8.77 -10.29 21.32
CA PRO A 54 -9.59 -10.62 22.50
C PRO A 54 -10.11 -9.38 23.24
N PHE A 55 -9.38 -8.27 23.18
CA PHE A 55 -9.81 -6.99 23.74
C PHE A 55 -10.79 -6.24 22.84
N HIS A 56 -11.42 -6.88 21.84
CA HIS A 56 -12.43 -6.26 20.99
C HIS A 56 -13.85 -6.79 21.23
N THR A 57 -14.00 -8.02 21.72
CA THR A 57 -15.33 -8.58 22.06
C THR A 57 -15.96 -7.87 23.27
N GLU A 58 -15.18 -7.32 24.18
CA GLU A 58 -15.67 -6.45 25.27
C GLU A 58 -15.97 -4.99 24.85
N PHE A 59 -15.68 -4.61 23.59
CA PHE A 59 -15.88 -3.25 23.08
C PHE A 59 -16.87 -3.17 21.91
N THR A 60 -17.53 -4.28 21.54
CA THR A 60 -18.50 -4.33 20.43
C THR A 60 -19.90 -3.81 20.82
N ILE A 61 -20.12 -3.34 22.05
CA ILE A 61 -21.39 -2.74 22.44
C ILE A 61 -21.32 -1.21 22.25
N LYS A 62 -22.03 -0.75 21.20
CA LYS A 62 -22.33 0.62 20.75
C LYS A 62 -21.31 1.26 19.81
N GLU A 63 -21.41 0.88 18.53
CA GLU A 63 -21.25 1.85 17.45
C GLU A 63 -22.16 3.05 17.73
N ILE A 64 -21.60 4.25 17.92
CA ILE A 64 -22.38 5.46 17.73
C ILE A 64 -21.65 6.36 16.74
N SER A 65 -22.11 6.27 15.50
CA SER A 65 -21.80 7.20 14.42
C SER A 65 -22.09 8.65 14.85
N LEU A 66 -21.19 9.55 14.49
CA LEU A 66 -21.37 11.00 14.59
C LEU A 66 -22.21 11.47 13.40
N ASP A 67 -23.49 11.80 13.65
CA ASP A 67 -24.40 12.35 12.65
C ASP A 67 -24.31 13.90 12.64
N LEU A 68 -23.46 14.44 11.77
CA LEU A 68 -23.22 15.90 11.63
C LEU A 68 -24.35 16.65 10.90
N LYS A 69 -25.46 15.97 10.56
CA LYS A 69 -26.60 16.61 9.88
C LYS A 69 -27.30 17.62 10.78
N LYS A 70 -27.47 17.30 12.07
CA LYS A 70 -28.18 18.17 13.03
C LYS A 70 -27.43 19.46 13.38
N THR A 71 -26.11 19.38 13.56
CA THR A 71 -25.24 20.55 13.78
C THR A 71 -25.22 21.49 12.57
N ARG A 72 -25.29 20.93 11.36
CA ARG A 72 -25.38 21.71 10.12
C ARG A 72 -26.73 22.42 10.00
N ASP A 73 -27.83 21.72 10.29
CA ASP A 73 -29.18 22.29 10.19
C ASP A 73 -29.42 23.40 11.25
N ALA A 74 -28.85 23.26 12.45
CA ALA A 74 -28.88 24.30 13.48
C ALA A 74 -28.05 25.54 13.06
N ALA A 75 -26.87 25.35 12.47
CA ALA A 75 -26.03 26.44 11.98
C ALA A 75 -26.64 27.16 10.76
N PHE A 76 -27.31 26.43 9.86
CA PHE A 76 -28.00 27.03 8.69
C PHE A 76 -29.22 27.87 9.08
N LYS A 77 -29.94 27.50 10.15
CA LYS A 77 -31.03 28.34 10.70
C LYS A 77 -30.54 29.68 11.25
N ILE A 78 -29.30 29.74 11.72
CA ILE A 78 -28.66 30.95 12.24
C ILE A 78 -28.13 31.83 11.09
N LEU A 79 -27.67 31.22 9.99
CA LEU A 79 -27.00 31.89 8.87
C LEU A 79 -27.94 32.39 7.76
N ASN A 80 -29.24 32.06 7.79
CA ASN A 80 -30.20 32.56 6.81
C ASN A 80 -30.70 33.97 7.21
N PRO A 81 -30.38 35.04 6.45
CA PRO A 81 -30.64 36.42 6.86
C PRO A 81 -32.10 36.90 6.69
N MET A 82 -33.04 36.04 6.30
CA MET A 82 -34.43 36.45 6.06
C MET A 82 -35.35 36.39 7.29
N THR A 83 -34.88 35.94 8.45
CA THR A 83 -35.73 35.82 9.67
C THR A 83 -35.15 36.48 10.90
N VAL A 84 -34.53 37.67 10.80
CA VAL A 84 -34.10 38.38 12.01
C VAL A 84 -34.36 39.89 12.00
N PRO A 85 -35.33 40.32 12.84
CA PRO A 85 -35.19 41.57 13.57
C PRO A 85 -35.25 41.36 15.09
N ARG A 86 -34.71 40.25 15.63
CA ARG A 86 -34.77 39.94 17.08
C ARG A 86 -33.53 39.26 17.66
N PHE A 87 -32.32 39.73 17.31
CA PHE A 87 -31.08 39.23 17.92
C PHE A 87 -30.90 39.60 19.41
N PHE A 88 -31.70 40.52 19.98
CA PHE A 88 -31.49 41.02 21.36
C PHE A 88 -32.76 41.18 22.21
N ARG A 89 -33.73 40.25 22.13
CA ARG A 89 -34.82 40.21 23.14
C ARG A 89 -34.54 39.14 24.19
N LEU A 90 -34.33 39.60 25.43
CA LEU A 90 -34.31 38.79 26.65
C LEU A 90 -35.70 38.19 26.91
N ASN A 91 -36.05 37.11 26.23
CA ASN A 91 -37.19 36.24 26.53
C ASN A 91 -36.69 34.79 26.57
N SER A 92 -37.38 33.91 27.30
CA SER A 92 -36.97 32.54 27.67
C SER A 92 -36.71 31.57 26.51
N ASN A 93 -36.97 31.97 25.26
CA ASN A 93 -36.64 31.22 24.04
C ASN A 93 -35.65 32.01 23.18
N ASN A 94 -34.38 32.05 23.59
CA ASN A 94 -33.32 32.77 22.89
C ASN A 94 -32.50 31.77 22.05
N ALA A 95 -32.40 31.99 20.74
CA ALA A 95 -31.74 31.06 19.80
C ALA A 95 -30.24 30.83 20.09
N LEU A 96 -29.60 31.77 20.79
CA LEU A 96 -28.23 31.61 21.30
C LEU A 96 -28.15 30.62 22.49
N ILE A 97 -29.17 30.58 23.33
CA ILE A 97 -29.27 29.63 24.45
C ILE A 97 -29.59 28.24 23.89
N GLU A 98 -30.47 28.15 22.89
CA GLU A 98 -30.75 26.91 22.16
C GLU A 98 -29.52 26.40 21.38
N PHE A 99 -28.70 27.28 20.80
CA PHE A 99 -27.41 26.90 20.21
C PHE A 99 -26.36 26.47 21.25
N LEU A 100 -26.34 27.06 22.45
CA LEU A 100 -25.44 26.62 23.53
C LEU A 100 -25.90 25.29 24.17
N LEU A 101 -27.21 25.04 24.22
CA LEU A 101 -27.82 23.80 24.74
C LEU A 101 -27.86 22.65 23.72
N GLU A 102 -28.08 22.93 22.43
CA GLU A 102 -28.17 21.91 21.37
C GLU A 102 -26.93 21.86 20.45
N GLY A 103 -26.08 22.89 20.49
CA GLY A 103 -24.84 23.00 19.71
C GLY A 103 -23.58 22.65 20.51
N THR A 104 -23.71 22.13 21.73
CA THR A 104 -22.60 21.46 22.41
C THR A 104 -22.30 20.18 21.63
N PRO A 105 -21.15 20.06 20.94
CA PRO A 105 -20.81 18.82 20.28
C PRO A 105 -20.73 17.73 21.36
N GLU A 106 -21.55 16.69 21.23
CA GLU A 106 -21.43 15.50 22.06
C GLU A 106 -20.04 14.91 21.80
N ILE A 107 -19.14 15.03 22.78
CA ILE A 107 -17.79 14.48 22.70
C ILE A 107 -17.95 12.96 22.74
N ARG A 108 -17.85 12.34 21.57
CA ARG A 108 -17.75 10.88 21.44
C ARG A 108 -16.30 10.50 21.24
N GLU A 109 -15.75 9.94 22.31
CA GLU A 109 -14.35 9.57 22.49
C GLU A 109 -13.83 8.55 21.45
N HIS A 110 -12.53 8.66 21.18
CA HIS A 110 -11.70 8.05 20.13
C HIS A 110 -11.49 6.52 20.24
N TYR A 111 -12.54 5.73 20.47
CA TYR A 111 -12.39 4.30 20.79
C TYR A 111 -12.08 3.36 19.59
N LEU A 112 -12.03 3.87 18.36
CA LEU A 112 -11.88 3.08 17.13
C LEU A 112 -10.46 3.15 16.50
N ASP A 113 -9.53 3.90 17.08
CA ASP A 113 -8.27 4.27 16.39
C ASP A 113 -7.15 3.23 16.56
N SER A 114 -6.99 2.60 17.73
CA SER A 114 -5.86 1.71 18.04
C SER A 114 -5.73 0.48 17.11
N LYS A 115 -6.84 -0.22 16.84
CA LYS A 115 -6.85 -1.34 15.88
C LYS A 115 -6.58 -0.85 14.46
N LYS A 116 -7.24 0.25 14.08
CA LYS A 116 -7.11 0.86 12.77
C LYS A 116 -5.66 1.31 12.53
N ASP A 117 -4.96 1.75 13.56
CA ASP A 117 -3.56 2.15 13.50
C ASP A 117 -2.62 0.95 13.30
N VAL A 118 -2.84 -0.16 14.02
CA VAL A 118 -2.11 -1.42 13.77
C VAL A 118 -2.37 -1.93 12.36
N ASP A 119 -3.63 -1.99 11.92
CA ASP A 119 -4.01 -2.43 10.58
C ASP A 119 -3.41 -1.50 9.49
N ARG A 120 -3.32 -0.19 9.74
CA ARG A 120 -2.67 0.80 8.86
C ARG A 120 -1.18 0.52 8.72
N HIS A 121 -0.47 0.33 9.83
CA HIS A 121 0.96 0.02 9.81
C HIS A 121 1.23 -1.33 9.14
N LEU A 122 0.40 -2.34 9.41
CA LEU A 122 0.50 -3.66 8.79
C LEU A 122 0.29 -3.57 7.28
N LYS A 123 -0.76 -2.87 6.83
CA LYS A 123 -1.03 -2.66 5.41
C LYS A 123 0.15 -1.95 4.74
N SER A 124 0.66 -0.88 5.34
CA SER A 124 1.80 -0.14 4.79
C SER A 124 3.05 -1.01 4.69
N ALA A 125 3.36 -1.80 5.72
CA ALA A 125 4.50 -2.71 5.70
C ALA A 125 4.38 -3.77 4.59
N CYS A 126 3.19 -4.36 4.41
CA CYS A 126 2.91 -5.31 3.34
C CYS A 126 3.03 -4.66 1.95
N GLU A 127 2.48 -3.47 1.75
CA GLU A 127 2.57 -2.73 0.48
C GLU A 127 4.03 -2.40 0.12
N GLN A 128 4.82 -1.94 1.10
CA GLN A 128 6.25 -1.66 0.91
C GLN A 128 7.03 -2.92 0.55
N PHE A 129 6.76 -4.04 1.23
CA PHE A 129 7.35 -5.34 0.88
C PHE A 129 7.00 -5.73 -0.56
N ILE A 130 5.71 -5.68 -0.92
CA ILE A 130 5.24 -6.05 -2.27
C ILE A 130 5.93 -5.18 -3.33
N GLN A 131 5.98 -3.88 -3.13
CA GLN A 131 6.60 -2.93 -4.06
C GLN A 131 8.09 -3.22 -4.23
N GLN A 132 8.83 -3.40 -3.14
CA GLN A 132 10.27 -3.64 -3.20
C GLN A 132 10.61 -4.99 -3.81
N GLN A 133 9.90 -6.05 -3.44
CA GLN A 133 10.14 -7.36 -4.04
C GLN A 133 9.77 -7.35 -5.53
N THR A 134 8.67 -6.70 -5.91
CA THR A 134 8.33 -6.52 -7.33
C THR A 134 9.47 -5.83 -8.07
N ARG A 135 9.90 -4.65 -7.59
CA ARG A 135 11.00 -3.88 -8.21
C ARG A 135 12.27 -4.73 -8.34
N LEU A 136 12.68 -5.45 -7.30
CA LEU A 136 13.86 -6.33 -7.35
C LEU A 136 13.83 -7.31 -8.54
N PHE A 137 12.66 -7.83 -8.90
CA PHE A 137 12.52 -8.82 -9.96
C PHE A 137 12.44 -8.23 -11.37
N VAL A 138 11.87 -7.03 -11.52
CA VAL A 138 11.50 -6.49 -12.85
C VAL A 138 12.02 -5.07 -13.12
N GLU A 139 12.82 -4.49 -12.23
CA GLU A 139 13.41 -3.15 -12.39
C GLU A 139 14.06 -2.92 -13.77
N PRO A 140 14.88 -3.84 -14.32
CA PRO A 140 15.46 -3.63 -15.65
C PRO A 140 14.41 -3.46 -16.75
N LEU A 141 13.30 -4.22 -16.67
CA LEU A 141 12.21 -4.16 -17.64
C LEU A 141 11.40 -2.88 -17.46
N GLU A 142 11.11 -2.50 -16.22
CA GLU A 142 10.39 -1.25 -15.92
C GLU A 142 11.18 -0.03 -16.40
N GLU A 143 12.49 0.06 -16.12
CA GLU A 143 13.33 1.16 -16.60
C GLU A 143 13.36 1.26 -18.12
N PHE A 144 13.45 0.12 -18.81
CA PHE A 144 13.40 0.09 -20.27
C PHE A 144 12.05 0.60 -20.78
N MET A 145 10.94 0.10 -20.25
CA MET A 145 9.60 0.55 -20.65
C MET A 145 9.39 2.04 -20.36
N THR A 146 9.91 2.56 -19.23
CA THR A 146 9.87 3.99 -18.93
C THR A 146 10.62 4.80 -19.97
N LYS A 147 11.84 4.39 -20.36
CA LYS A 147 12.61 5.07 -21.43
C LYS A 147 11.86 5.08 -22.75
N VAL A 148 11.27 3.95 -23.15
CA VAL A 148 10.46 3.87 -24.37
C VAL A 148 9.24 4.78 -24.29
N SER A 149 8.54 4.79 -23.14
CA SER A 149 7.36 5.63 -22.94
C SER A 149 7.69 7.13 -22.98
N ALA A 150 8.83 7.54 -22.39
CA ALA A 150 9.28 8.92 -22.40
C ALA A 150 9.60 9.38 -23.83
N LEU A 151 10.23 8.53 -24.64
CA LEU A 151 10.41 8.78 -26.06
C LEU A 151 9.04 8.95 -26.76
N LYS A 152 8.08 8.03 -26.54
CA LYS A 152 6.71 8.12 -27.11
C LYS A 152 6.03 9.44 -26.79
N THR A 153 6.15 9.90 -25.55
CA THR A 153 5.59 11.20 -25.14
C THR A 153 6.28 12.37 -25.84
N MET A 154 7.60 12.31 -26.07
CA MET A 154 8.31 13.37 -26.80
C MET A 154 7.92 13.43 -28.29
N ALA A 155 7.70 12.29 -28.95
CA ALA A 155 7.21 12.31 -30.34
C ALA A 155 5.79 12.85 -30.47
N SER A 156 4.89 12.50 -29.55
CA SER A 156 3.49 12.97 -29.62
C SER A 156 3.36 14.47 -29.36
N GLN A 157 4.33 15.09 -28.67
CA GLN A 157 4.40 16.53 -28.41
C GLN A 157 5.07 17.34 -29.53
N GLY A 158 5.26 16.75 -30.72
CA GLY A 158 5.84 17.44 -31.87
C GLY A 158 7.39 17.44 -31.90
N GLY A 159 8.03 16.59 -31.12
CA GLY A 159 9.46 16.32 -31.21
C GLY A 159 9.85 15.59 -32.52
N PRO A 160 11.16 15.44 -32.79
CA PRO A 160 11.63 14.73 -33.98
C PRO A 160 11.13 13.28 -34.01
N LYS A 161 10.75 12.79 -35.20
CA LYS A 161 10.42 11.37 -35.44
C LYS A 161 11.65 10.52 -35.09
N TYR A 162 11.59 9.77 -34.00
CA TYR A 162 12.64 8.82 -33.64
C TYR A 162 12.21 7.40 -34.05
N THR A 163 13.20 6.56 -34.35
CA THR A 163 13.01 5.12 -34.54
C THR A 163 13.70 4.42 -33.38
N LEU A 164 12.99 3.53 -32.65
CA LEU A 164 13.57 2.82 -31.50
C LEU A 164 14.82 2.03 -31.88
N SER A 165 14.85 1.42 -33.07
CA SER A 165 16.01 0.67 -33.57
C SER A 165 17.28 1.51 -33.78
N GLN A 166 17.18 2.85 -33.82
CA GLN A 166 18.36 3.74 -33.88
C GLN A 166 18.98 3.98 -32.50
N GLN A 167 18.27 3.66 -31.41
CA GLN A 167 18.78 3.85 -30.07
C GLN A 167 19.79 2.74 -29.70
N PRO A 168 21.01 3.07 -29.25
CA PRO A 168 22.03 2.06 -28.92
C PRO A 168 21.60 1.07 -27.82
N TRP A 169 20.71 1.50 -26.94
CA TRP A 169 20.18 0.70 -25.82
C TRP A 169 18.95 -0.14 -26.18
N ALA A 170 18.31 0.12 -27.33
CA ALA A 170 17.13 -0.60 -27.80
C ALA A 170 17.44 -1.60 -28.92
N GLN A 171 18.73 -1.89 -29.16
CA GLN A 171 19.13 -2.94 -30.09
C GLN A 171 18.60 -4.31 -29.63
N PRO A 172 18.10 -5.18 -30.52
CA PRO A 172 17.50 -6.47 -30.15
C PRO A 172 18.39 -7.33 -29.23
N ALA A 173 19.70 -7.36 -29.50
CA ALA A 173 20.67 -8.07 -28.65
C ALA A 173 20.76 -7.49 -27.22
N LYS A 174 20.67 -6.16 -27.07
CA LYS A 174 20.69 -5.50 -25.75
C LYS A 174 19.39 -5.71 -24.99
N VAL A 175 18.27 -5.77 -25.69
CA VAL A 175 16.98 -6.10 -25.09
C VAL A 175 16.95 -7.58 -24.67
N ASN A 176 17.56 -8.48 -25.44
CA ASN A 176 17.79 -9.87 -25.02
C ASN A 176 18.59 -9.94 -23.71
N ASP A 177 19.74 -9.27 -23.64
CA ASP A 177 20.60 -9.23 -22.44
C ASP A 177 19.81 -8.75 -21.20
N LEU A 178 18.94 -7.75 -21.39
CA LEU A 178 18.09 -7.19 -20.35
C LEU A 178 17.05 -8.20 -19.86
N VAL A 179 16.36 -8.88 -20.78
CA VAL A 179 15.38 -9.93 -20.45
C VAL A 179 16.05 -11.12 -19.77
N ALA A 180 17.20 -11.57 -20.27
CA ALA A 180 17.99 -12.64 -19.70
C ALA A 180 18.44 -12.30 -18.27
N THR A 181 18.82 -11.04 -18.03
CA THR A 181 19.17 -10.53 -16.70
C THR A 181 17.97 -10.57 -15.76
N ALA A 182 16.81 -10.06 -16.17
CA ALA A 182 15.59 -10.10 -15.36
C ALA A 182 15.18 -11.55 -15.02
N TYR A 183 15.21 -12.45 -16.01
CA TYR A 183 14.89 -13.86 -15.83
C TYR A 183 15.87 -14.56 -14.86
N LYS A 184 17.17 -14.28 -14.98
CA LYS A 184 18.21 -14.78 -14.05
C LYS A 184 18.01 -14.23 -12.64
N THR A 185 17.65 -12.96 -12.48
CA THR A 185 17.35 -12.36 -11.18
C THR A 185 16.17 -13.06 -10.53
N ILE A 186 15.07 -13.29 -11.26
CA ILE A 186 13.93 -14.05 -10.74
C ILE A 186 14.38 -15.44 -10.30
N LYS A 187 15.08 -16.19 -11.16
CA LYS A 187 15.54 -17.55 -10.85
C LYS A 187 16.43 -17.65 -9.62
N THR A 188 17.26 -16.63 -9.36
CA THR A 188 18.22 -16.63 -8.25
C THR A 188 17.67 -16.04 -6.95
N LYS A 189 16.88 -14.96 -7.04
CA LYS A 189 16.36 -14.22 -5.89
C LYS A 189 15.03 -14.76 -5.38
N LEU A 190 14.18 -15.32 -6.26
CA LEU A 190 12.87 -15.84 -5.85
C LEU A 190 12.97 -16.91 -4.75
N PRO A 191 13.82 -17.95 -4.85
CA PRO A 191 13.95 -18.94 -3.78
C PRO A 191 14.47 -18.35 -2.47
N GLN A 192 15.30 -17.29 -2.53
CA GLN A 192 15.80 -16.60 -1.35
C GLN A 192 14.67 -15.84 -0.65
N THR A 193 13.88 -15.07 -1.40
CA THR A 193 12.70 -14.35 -0.88
C THR A 193 11.73 -15.28 -0.18
N LEU A 194 11.40 -16.42 -0.81
CA LEU A 194 10.44 -17.37 -0.25
C LEU A 194 10.96 -18.12 0.97
N ARG A 195 12.26 -18.43 1.01
CA ARG A 195 12.89 -18.99 2.20
C ARG A 195 12.81 -18.03 3.38
N SER A 196 13.09 -16.75 3.16
CA SER A 196 12.93 -15.73 4.19
C SER A 196 11.46 -15.60 4.62
N MET A 197 10.51 -15.57 3.69
CA MET A 197 9.08 -15.55 4.02
C MET A 197 8.69 -16.73 4.91
N SER A 198 9.17 -17.94 4.61
CA SER A 198 8.87 -19.12 5.41
C SER A 198 9.54 -19.11 6.79
N LEU A 199 10.76 -18.58 6.89
CA LEU A 199 11.46 -18.40 8.16
C LEU A 199 10.71 -17.45 9.11
N TYR A 200 10.18 -16.34 8.59
CA TYR A 200 9.54 -15.32 9.42
C TYR A 200 8.06 -15.59 9.67
N LEU A 201 7.27 -15.88 8.64
CA LEU A 201 5.81 -15.99 8.75
C LEU A 201 5.36 -17.36 9.25
N SER A 202 6.08 -18.43 8.87
CA SER A 202 5.82 -19.81 9.31
C SER A 202 4.37 -20.29 9.10
N ASN A 203 3.64 -19.68 8.16
CA ASN A 203 2.25 -20.00 7.82
C ASN A 203 2.09 -19.89 6.30
N LYS A 204 1.76 -21.02 5.66
CA LYS A 204 1.71 -21.13 4.20
C LYS A 204 0.61 -20.28 3.55
N ASP A 205 -0.53 -20.10 4.20
CA ASP A 205 -1.61 -19.25 3.69
C ASP A 205 -1.22 -17.77 3.73
N THR A 206 -0.57 -17.34 4.82
CA THR A 206 -0.07 -15.96 4.96
C THR A 206 1.05 -15.67 3.96
N GLU A 207 1.99 -16.62 3.79
CA GLU A 207 3.03 -16.55 2.75
C GLU A 207 2.39 -16.40 1.36
N PHE A 208 1.39 -17.21 1.03
CA PHE A 208 0.69 -17.17 -0.24
C PHE A 208 -0.06 -15.85 -0.47
N ILE A 209 -0.82 -15.38 0.52
CA ILE A 209 -1.58 -14.12 0.44
C ILE A 209 -0.63 -12.94 0.23
N LEU A 210 0.49 -12.88 0.95
CA LEU A 210 1.46 -11.80 0.83
C LEU A 210 2.21 -11.84 -0.51
N PHE A 211 2.56 -13.04 -1.01
CA PHE A 211 3.33 -13.18 -2.24
C PHE A 211 2.49 -13.06 -3.52
N LYS A 212 1.19 -13.38 -3.48
CA LYS A 212 0.30 -13.34 -4.64
C LYS A 212 0.31 -12.00 -5.39
N PRO A 213 0.25 -10.83 -4.74
CA PRO A 213 0.41 -9.54 -5.41
C PRO A 213 1.75 -9.37 -6.14
N VAL A 214 2.86 -9.82 -5.53
CA VAL A 214 4.20 -9.76 -6.16
C VAL A 214 4.21 -10.56 -7.45
N ARG A 215 3.70 -11.81 -7.40
CA ARG A 215 3.57 -12.67 -8.58
C ARG A 215 2.74 -12.00 -9.69
N ASN A 216 1.59 -11.43 -9.34
CA ASN A 216 0.70 -10.77 -10.30
C ASN A 216 1.38 -9.55 -10.95
N ASN A 217 2.10 -8.75 -10.17
CA ASN A 217 2.81 -7.58 -10.69
C ASN A 217 3.90 -7.97 -11.69
N ILE A 218 4.69 -9.00 -11.37
CA ILE A 218 5.71 -9.54 -12.30
C ILE A 218 5.05 -9.96 -13.61
N GLN A 219 3.97 -10.74 -13.54
CA GLN A 219 3.23 -11.18 -14.73
C GLN A 219 2.71 -9.99 -15.56
N GLN A 220 2.14 -8.97 -14.92
CA GLN A 220 1.65 -7.77 -15.59
C GLN A 220 2.77 -6.98 -16.29
N VAL A 221 3.94 -6.87 -15.65
CA VAL A 221 5.10 -6.18 -16.25
C VAL A 221 5.58 -6.93 -17.50
N PHE A 222 5.71 -8.26 -17.44
CA PHE A 222 6.04 -9.04 -18.63
C PHE A 222 4.97 -8.95 -19.70
N GLN A 223 3.68 -8.94 -19.36
CA GLN A 223 2.59 -8.76 -20.34
C GLN A 223 2.68 -7.41 -21.05
N LYS A 224 2.89 -6.31 -20.31
CA LYS A 224 3.09 -4.97 -20.88
C LYS A 224 4.33 -4.92 -21.77
N PHE A 225 5.41 -5.57 -21.34
CA PHE A 225 6.64 -5.66 -22.10
C PHE A 225 6.44 -6.42 -23.43
N HIS A 226 5.71 -7.55 -23.42
CA HIS A 226 5.37 -8.27 -24.65
C HIS A 226 4.52 -7.43 -25.61
N ALA A 227 3.57 -6.64 -25.10
CA ALA A 227 2.76 -5.73 -25.92
C ALA A 227 3.66 -4.68 -26.59
N LEU A 228 4.57 -4.08 -25.82
CA LEU A 228 5.53 -3.10 -26.32
C LEU A 228 6.46 -3.71 -27.39
N LEU A 229 6.94 -4.94 -27.18
CA LEU A 229 7.78 -5.62 -28.18
C LEU A 229 7.04 -5.82 -29.51
N LYS A 230 5.76 -6.20 -29.47
CA LYS A 230 4.93 -6.38 -30.68
C LYS A 230 4.63 -5.07 -31.41
N GLU A 231 4.58 -3.95 -30.70
CA GLU A 231 4.34 -2.63 -31.29
C GLU A 231 5.59 -2.06 -31.97
N GLU A 232 6.77 -2.27 -31.38
CA GLU A 232 7.97 -1.50 -31.75
C GLU A 232 9.06 -2.30 -32.47
N PHE A 233 9.01 -3.63 -32.45
CA PHE A 233 10.04 -4.50 -33.04
C PHE A 233 9.47 -5.37 -34.16
N SER A 234 10.31 -5.69 -35.15
CA SER A 234 9.94 -6.61 -36.22
C SER A 234 9.83 -8.06 -35.67
N PRO A 235 9.13 -8.97 -36.37
CA PRO A 235 9.04 -10.37 -35.94
C PRO A 235 10.42 -11.05 -35.86
N GLU A 236 11.39 -10.66 -36.69
CA GLU A 236 12.76 -11.16 -36.65
C GLU A 236 13.49 -10.66 -35.39
N ASP A 237 13.34 -9.37 -35.05
CA ASP A 237 13.91 -8.79 -33.84
C ASP A 237 13.34 -9.43 -32.57
N ILE A 238 12.04 -9.74 -32.54
CA ILE A 238 11.39 -10.43 -31.42
C ILE A 238 11.99 -11.83 -31.21
N GLN A 239 12.34 -12.55 -32.29
CA GLN A 239 13.02 -13.84 -32.18
C GLN A 239 14.41 -13.71 -31.57
N ILE A 240 15.16 -12.65 -31.91
CA ILE A 240 16.47 -12.37 -31.33
C ILE A 240 16.33 -12.03 -29.83
N ILE A 241 15.32 -11.24 -29.46
CA ILE A 241 15.06 -10.86 -28.06
C ILE A 241 14.72 -12.09 -27.20
N ALA A 242 14.10 -13.12 -27.79
CA ALA A 242 13.80 -14.40 -27.15
C ALA A 242 13.13 -14.25 -25.77
N CYS A 243 12.16 -13.35 -25.67
CA CYS A 243 11.44 -13.09 -24.42
C CYS A 243 10.68 -14.34 -23.94
N PRO A 244 10.79 -14.73 -22.67
CA PRO A 244 10.14 -15.93 -22.16
C PRO A 244 8.62 -15.80 -22.23
N SER A 245 7.95 -16.88 -22.62
CA SER A 245 6.49 -16.90 -22.71
C SER A 245 5.84 -16.72 -21.34
N VAL A 246 4.58 -16.30 -21.32
CA VAL A 246 3.79 -16.17 -20.08
C VAL A 246 3.72 -17.52 -19.33
N GLU A 247 3.70 -18.64 -20.05
CA GLU A 247 3.70 -19.99 -19.49
C GLU A 247 5.04 -20.35 -18.83
N GLN A 248 6.16 -20.03 -19.49
CA GLN A 248 7.50 -20.24 -18.91
C GLN A 248 7.71 -19.40 -17.65
N LEU A 249 7.21 -18.16 -17.66
CA LEU A 249 7.22 -17.30 -16.48
C LEU A 249 6.32 -17.86 -15.36
N ASN A 250 5.12 -18.34 -15.70
CA ASN A 250 4.22 -18.97 -14.74
C ASN A 250 4.80 -20.23 -14.12
N LEU A 251 5.53 -21.03 -14.90
CA LEU A 251 6.24 -22.19 -14.40
C LEU A 251 7.34 -21.75 -13.42
N LEU A 252 8.17 -20.77 -13.79
CA LEU A 252 9.21 -20.25 -12.91
C LEU A 252 8.65 -19.73 -11.58
N LEU A 253 7.52 -19.03 -11.61
CA LEU A 253 6.85 -18.48 -10.44
C LEU A 253 6.03 -19.52 -9.65
N SER A 254 5.80 -20.71 -10.20
CA SER A 254 5.05 -21.80 -9.53
C SER A 254 5.92 -22.84 -8.85
N VAL A 255 7.22 -22.93 -9.19
CA VAL A 255 8.23 -23.88 -8.66
C VAL A 255 8.56 -23.67 -7.17
N SER A 256 7.79 -22.84 -6.47
CA SER A 256 8.01 -22.43 -5.09
C SER A 256 7.16 -23.18 -4.06
N LYS A 257 6.80 -24.44 -4.37
CA LYS A 257 6.15 -25.34 -3.41
C LYS A 257 7.13 -25.82 -2.35
#